data_AF-A0A4U7BKT4-F1
#
_entry.id   AF-A0A4U7BKT4-F1
#
_cell.length_a   1.000
_cell.length_b   1.000
_cell.length_c   1.000
_cell.angle_alpha   90.00
_cell.angle_beta   90.00
_cell.angle_gamma   90.00
#
_symmetry.space_group_name_H-M   'P 1'
#
loop_
_entity.id
_entity.type
_entity.pdbx_description
1 polymer ?
#
loop_
_entity_poly.entity_id
_entity_poly.type
_entity_poly.pdbx_seq_one_letter_code
_entity_poly.pdbx_strand_id
1 'polypeptide(L)' 'MKMQAWLSNLKLAVIEEDISALEDLLDSFAPQNMNTQELIEAKALIEEAFVLMQNKKAVLAVNMKKFQRAKEFLKS' A
#
# COMPACT_ATOMS: atom_id res chain seq x y z
N MET A 1 2.35 -21.19 -0.32
CA MET A 1 3.07 -20.33 -1.28
C MET A 1 4.56 -20.38 -0.95
N LYS A 2 5.48 -20.45 -1.91
CA LYS A 2 6.92 -20.37 -1.61
C LYS A 2 7.23 -18.94 -1.12
N MET A 3 8.04 -18.80 -0.08
CA MET A 3 8.28 -17.50 0.59
C MET A 3 8.83 -16.42 -0.34
N GLN A 4 9.73 -16.80 -1.23
CA GLN A 4 10.26 -15.96 -2.29
C GLN A 4 9.17 -15.44 -3.25
N ALA A 5 8.14 -16.25 -3.53
CA ALA A 5 7.01 -15.80 -4.35
C ALA A 5 6.13 -14.79 -3.61
N TRP A 6 6.01 -14.91 -2.28
CA TRP A 6 5.29 -13.92 -1.47
C TRP A 6 6.01 -12.57 -1.51
N LEU A 7 7.34 -12.55 -1.31
CA LEU A 7 8.14 -11.32 -1.41
C LEU A 7 8.09 -10.70 -2.82
N SER A 8 8.17 -11.50 -3.87
CA SER A 8 8.02 -11.00 -5.24
C SER A 8 6.64 -10.39 -5.49
N ASN A 9 5.58 -11.03 -5.00
CA ASN A 9 4.22 -10.52 -5.16
C ASN A 9 3.99 -9.26 -4.33
N LEU A 10 4.58 -9.17 -3.14
CA LEU A 10 4.55 -7.94 -2.34
C LEU A 10 5.22 -6.78 -3.07
N LYS A 11 6.40 -7.00 -3.67
CA LYS A 11 7.06 -5.98 -4.49
C LYS A 11 6.20 -5.51 -5.66
N LEU A 12 5.57 -6.45 -6.37
CA LEU A 12 4.68 -6.12 -7.49
C LEU A 12 3.48 -5.31 -7.02
N ALA A 13 2.81 -5.75 -5.94
CA ALA A 13 1.66 -5.04 -5.39
C ALA A 13 2.02 -3.61 -4.91
N VAL A 14 3.23 -3.42 -4.36
CA VAL A 14 3.75 -2.08 -4.01
C VAL A 14 3.99 -1.23 -5.26
N ILE A 15 4.63 -1.78 -6.30
CA ILE A 15 4.94 -1.06 -7.55
C ILE A 15 3.66 -0.69 -8.31
N GLU A 16 2.72 -1.62 -8.40
CA GLU A 16 1.42 -1.44 -9.08
C GLU A 16 0.43 -0.64 -8.22
N GLU A 17 0.79 -0.37 -6.97
CA GLU A 17 -0.04 0.30 -5.97
C GLU A 17 -1.42 -0.36 -5.81
N ASP A 18 -1.47 -1.69 -5.97
CA ASP A 18 -2.67 -2.51 -5.87
C ASP A 18 -2.98 -2.79 -4.39
N ILE A 19 -3.91 -1.99 -3.85
CA ILE A 19 -4.32 -2.04 -2.45
C ILE A 19 -4.97 -3.38 -2.11
N SER A 20 -5.76 -3.97 -3.01
CA SER A 20 -6.42 -5.24 -2.75
C SER A 20 -5.42 -6.40 -2.72
N ALA A 21 -4.46 -6.41 -3.64
CA ALA A 21 -3.37 -7.38 -3.61
C ALA A 21 -2.50 -7.22 -2.35
N LEU A 22 -2.25 -5.98 -1.88
CA LEU A 22 -1.55 -5.74 -0.63
C LEU A 22 -2.31 -6.30 0.59
N GLU A 23 -3.62 -6.08 0.67
CA GLU A 23 -4.47 -6.63 1.75
C GLU A 23 -4.42 -8.16 1.77
N ASP A 24 -4.63 -8.82 0.62
CA ASP A 24 -4.58 -10.29 0.50
C ASP A 24 -3.18 -10.86 0.87
N LEU A 25 -2.12 -10.16 0.49
CA LEU A 25 -0.74 -10.56 0.81
C LEU A 25 -0.41 -10.40 2.29
N LEU A 26 -0.90 -9.34 2.93
CA LEU A 26 -0.73 -9.11 4.36
C LEU A 26 -1.54 -10.10 5.19
N ASP A 27 -2.77 -10.44 4.79
CA ASP A 27 -3.60 -11.44 5.47
C ASP A 27 -3.01 -12.86 5.36
N SER A 28 -2.31 -13.15 4.27
CA SER A 28 -1.61 -14.42 4.06
C SER A 28 -0.18 -14.44 4.61
N PHE A 29 0.26 -13.39 5.31
CA PHE A 29 1.60 -13.28 5.87
C PHE A 29 1.85 -14.33 6.96
N ALA A 30 2.83 -15.22 6.70
CA ALA A 30 3.23 -16.28 7.61
C ALA A 30 4.75 -16.24 7.87
N PRO A 31 5.23 -15.56 8.92
CA PRO A 31 6.67 -15.34 9.16
C PRO A 31 7.42 -16.60 9.61
N GLN A 32 6.72 -17.71 9.85
CA GLN A 32 7.23 -18.91 10.50
C GLN A 32 8.32 -19.65 9.70
N ASN A 33 8.47 -19.31 8.42
CA ASN A 33 9.45 -19.90 7.50
C ASN A 33 10.40 -18.85 6.88
N MET A 34 10.43 -17.63 7.41
CA MET A 34 11.32 -16.57 6.92
C MET A 34 12.66 -16.59 7.66
N ASN A 35 13.74 -16.39 6.92
CA ASN A 35 15.02 -16.06 7.54
C ASN A 35 15.06 -14.58 7.96
N THR A 36 16.03 -14.20 8.80
CA THR A 36 16.17 -12.83 9.32
C THR A 36 16.26 -11.79 8.19
N GLN A 37 16.87 -12.14 7.06
CA GLN A 37 17.07 -11.21 5.95
C GLN A 37 15.77 -10.99 5.14
N GLU A 38 14.99 -12.05 4.92
CA GLU A 38 13.66 -11.99 4.31
C GLU A 38 12.67 -11.20 5.19
N LEU A 39 12.79 -11.31 6.52
CA LEU A 39 12.00 -10.50 7.45
C LEU A 39 12.35 -9.01 7.39
N ILE A 40 13.65 -8.68 7.29
CA ILE A 40 14.10 -7.29 7.15
C ILE A 40 13.59 -6.70 5.83
N GLU A 41 13.67 -7.47 4.75
CA GLU A 41 13.16 -7.05 3.44
C GLU A 41 11.65 -6.87 3.44
N ALA A 42 10.89 -7.82 4.00
CA ALA A 42 9.44 -7.70 4.16
C ALA A 42 9.07 -6.45 4.97
N LYS A 43 9.78 -6.17 6.07
CA LYS A 43 9.56 -4.98 6.89
C LYS A 43 9.75 -3.69 6.09
N ALA A 44 10.85 -3.58 5.34
CA ALA A 44 11.13 -2.39 4.53
C ALA A 44 10.05 -2.17 3.47
N LEU A 45 9.63 -3.24 2.77
CA LEU A 45 8.59 -3.16 1.74
C LEU A 45 7.23 -2.76 2.31
N ILE A 46 6.86 -3.28 3.50
CA ILE A 46 5.62 -2.90 4.18
C ILE A 46 5.66 -1.43 4.61
N GLU A 47 6.81 -0.95 5.11
CA GLU A 47 6.99 0.46 5.48
C GLU A 47 6.85 1.38 4.26
N GLU A 48 7.44 1.02 3.12
CA GLU A 48 7.27 1.75 1.87
C GLU A 48 5.82 1.75 1.38
N ALA A 49 5.16 0.58 1.39
CA ALA A 49 3.74 0.46 1.05
C ALA A 49 2.87 1.38 1.92
N PHE A 50 3.15 1.42 3.23
CA PHE A 50 2.43 2.26 4.18
C PHE A 50 2.61 3.76 3.88
N VAL A 51 3.83 4.19 3.57
CA VAL A 51 4.10 5.59 3.18
C VAL A 51 3.39 5.96 1.88
N LEU A 52 3.42 5.08 0.87
CA LEU A 52 2.69 5.27 -0.38
C LEU A 52 1.19 5.44 -0.16
N MET A 53 0.58 4.56 0.64
CA MET A 53 -0.85 4.64 0.97
C MET A 53 -1.22 5.93 1.72
N GLN A 54 -0.39 6.36 2.67
CA GLN A 54 -0.60 7.62 3.38
C GLN A 54 -0.54 8.84 2.44
N ASN A 55 0.43 8.85 1.53
CA ASN A 55 0.57 9.92 0.55
C ASN A 55 -0.64 9.98 -0.40
N LYS A 56 -1.11 8.83 -0.89
CA LYS A 56 -2.34 8.76 -1.71
C LYS A 56 -3.56 9.29 -0.97
N LYS A 57 -3.74 8.87 0.30
CA LYS A 57 -4.83 9.35 1.15
C LYS A 57 -4.79 10.87 1.33
N ALA A 58 -3.60 11.44 1.55
CA ALA A 58 -3.42 12.88 1.68
C ALA A 58 -3.78 13.65 0.40
N VAL A 59 -3.34 13.17 -0.76
CA VAL A 59 -3.67 13.76 -2.07
C VAL A 59 -5.18 13.69 -2.33
N LEU A 60 -5.80 12.55 -2.07
CA LEU A 60 -7.26 12.40 -2.24
C LEU A 60 -8.04 13.37 -1.34
N ALA A 61 -7.64 13.52 -0.07
CA ALA A 61 -8.27 14.45 0.85
C ALA A 61 -8.17 15.91 0.37
N VAL A 62 -7.02 16.30 -0.21
CA VAL A 62 -6.84 17.62 -0.82
C VAL A 62 -7.75 17.79 -2.04
N ASN A 63 -7.83 16.78 -2.91
CA ASN A 63 -8.67 16.83 -4.10
C ASN A 63 -10.16 16.90 -3.75
N MET A 64 -10.61 16.18 -2.72
CA MET A 64 -11.97 16.28 -2.20
C MET A 64 -12.29 17.68 -1.68
N LYS A 65 -11.36 18.32 -0.96
CA LYS A 65 -11.53 19.72 -0.52
C LYS A 65 -11.63 20.68 -1.70
N LYS A 66 -10.81 20.49 -2.76
CA LYS A 66 -10.90 21.28 -3.98
C LYS A 66 -12.25 21.08 -4.69
N PHE A 67 -12.71 19.84 -4.79
CA PHE A 67 -14.00 19.51 -5.39
C PHE A 67 -15.17 20.12 -4.60
N GLN A 68 -15.11 20.07 -3.27
CA GLN A 68 -16.12 20.69 -2.41
C GLN A 68 -16.17 22.20 -2.59
N ARG A 69 -15.02 22.88 -2.64
CA ARG A 69 -14.95 24.32 -2.94
C ARG A 69 -15.51 24.64 -4.32
N ALA A 70 -15.14 23.87 -5.35
CA ALA A 70 -15.66 24.07 -6.69
C ALA A 70 -17.20 23.89 -6.74
N LYS A 71 -17.73 22.89 -6.01
CA LYS A 71 -19.17 22.68 -5.86
C LYS A 71 -19.87 23.84 -5.14
N GLU A 72 -19.24 24.44 -4.13
CA GLU A 72 -19.76 25.62 -3.43
C GLU A 72 -19.79 26.85 -4.35
N PHE A 73 -18.74 27.07 -5.14
CA PHE A 73 -18.70 28.12 -6.17
C PHE A 73 -19.78 27.92 -7.25
N LEU A 74 -20.04 26.69 -7.71
CA LEU A 74 -21.08 26.41 -8.72
C LEU A 74 -22.51 26.48 -8.18
N LYS A 75 -22.69 26.46 -6.85
CA LYS A 75 -23.98 26.65 -6.18
C LYS A 75 -24.28 28.11 -5.84
N SER A 76 -23.28 28.99 -6.00
CA SER A 76 -23.37 30.44 -5.83
C SER A 76 -23.75 31.09 -7.16
#